data_AF-A0A6B2G7M8-F1
#
_entry.id   AF-A0A6B2G7M8-F1
#
_cell.length_a   1.000
_cell.length_b   1.000
_cell.length_c   1.000
_cell.angle_alpha   90.00
_cell.angle_beta   90.00
_cell.angle_gamma   90.00
#
_symmetry.space_group_name_H-M   'P 1'
#
loop_
_entity.id
_entity.type
_entity.pdbx_description
1 polymer ?
#
loop_
_entity_poly.entity_id
_entity_poly.type
_entity_poly.pdbx_seq_one_letter_code
_entity_poly.pdbx_strand_id
1 'polypeptide(L)'
;IRNNTNSEHFKLMDIIADLLDDLKITGSINSKYFASDRKIDHSLVVGQIMSLSSTQDFIVLTPKKEICWVPTEEGEDIIKNGSHEYRLFSQIPPTGILLSEIKNNISNGNIALNKALSYNWVRLTKDADPIVLKNVIIYFSTKD
;
A
#
# COMPACT_ATOMS: atom_id res chain seq x y z
N ILE A 1 2.87 -4.32 43.03
CA ILE A 1 2.54 -3.49 41.85
C ILE A 1 3.18 -2.11 42.03
N ARG A 2 4.47 -1.92 41.71
CA ARG A 2 5.16 -0.61 41.80
C ARG A 2 6.56 -0.52 41.16
N ASN A 3 6.95 -1.44 40.27
CA ASN A 3 8.33 -1.50 39.75
C ASN A 3 8.49 -1.17 38.25
N ASN A 4 7.43 -0.78 37.53
CA ASN A 4 7.54 -0.47 36.10
C ASN A 4 7.65 1.05 35.80
N THR A 5 7.28 1.91 36.75
CA THR A 5 7.21 3.36 36.53
C THR A 5 8.57 4.05 36.50
N ASN A 6 9.55 3.57 37.29
CA ASN A 6 10.87 4.21 37.34
C ASN A 6 11.70 3.96 36.08
N SER A 7 11.58 2.79 35.46
CA SER A 7 12.29 2.48 34.21
C SER A 7 11.72 3.23 33.02
N GLU A 8 10.40 3.41 32.96
CA GLU A 8 9.78 4.18 31.89
C GLU A 8 10.01 5.67 32.06
N HIS A 9 9.93 6.20 33.28
CA HIS A 9 10.22 7.61 33.53
C HIS A 9 11.68 7.98 33.19
N PHE A 10 12.64 7.08 33.43
CA PHE A 10 14.03 7.26 32.98
C PHE A 10 14.11 7.35 31.45
N LYS A 11 13.47 6.42 30.72
CA LYS A 11 13.40 6.47 29.24
C LYS A 11 12.72 7.73 28.71
N LEU A 12 11.74 8.29 29.41
CA LEU A 12 11.02 9.50 29.00
C LEU A 12 11.84 10.77 29.22
N MET A 13 12.59 10.85 30.32
CA MET A 13 13.51 11.96 30.58
C MET A 13 14.62 12.03 29.53
N ASP A 14 15.10 10.87 29.06
CA ASP A 14 16.10 10.81 27.98
C ASP A 14 15.57 11.42 26.67
N ILE A 15 14.30 11.21 26.32
CA ILE A 15 13.70 11.78 25.09
C ILE A 15 13.64 13.31 25.14
N ILE A 16 13.25 13.90 26.29
CA ILE A 16 13.17 15.36 26.42
C ILE A 16 14.57 15.98 26.34
N ALA A 17 15.54 15.40 27.03
CA ALA A 17 16.91 15.91 27.03
C ALA A 17 17.49 15.91 25.61
N ASP A 18 17.42 14.76 24.92
CA ASP A 18 17.87 14.62 23.53
C ASP A 18 17.16 15.59 22.58
N LEU A 19 15.86 15.78 22.77
CA LEU A 19 15.07 16.69 21.92
C LEU A 19 15.51 18.15 22.11
N LEU A 20 15.75 18.57 23.34
CA LEU A 20 16.20 19.94 23.62
C LEU A 20 17.64 20.17 23.16
N ASP A 21 18.52 19.16 23.27
CA ASP A 21 19.89 19.24 22.77
C ASP A 21 19.93 19.34 21.25
N ASP A 22 19.15 18.52 20.53
CA ASP A 22 19.01 18.62 19.08
C ASP A 22 18.44 20.00 18.70
N LEU A 23 17.43 20.49 19.43
CA LEU A 23 16.74 21.75 19.10
C LEU A 23 17.67 22.94 19.27
N LYS A 24 18.54 22.89 20.28
CA LYS A 24 19.59 23.88 20.52
C LYS A 24 20.58 23.96 19.36
N ILE A 25 20.86 22.83 18.69
CA ILE A 25 21.80 22.77 17.57
C ILE A 25 21.14 23.15 16.26
N THR A 26 19.94 22.62 15.98
CA THR A 26 19.28 22.73 14.66
C THR A 26 18.30 23.89 14.56
N GLY A 27 17.84 24.42 15.70
CA GLY A 27 16.79 25.45 15.80
C GLY A 27 15.37 24.94 15.49
N SER A 28 15.22 23.80 14.82
CA SER A 28 13.93 23.15 14.58
C SER A 28 14.09 21.65 14.37
N ILE A 29 13.09 20.88 14.78
CA ILE A 29 13.10 19.41 14.68
C ILE A 29 11.80 18.94 14.00
N ASN A 30 11.92 17.90 13.19
CA ASN A 30 10.77 17.12 12.73
C ASN A 30 10.63 15.88 13.61
N SER A 31 9.50 15.76 14.32
CA SER A 31 9.23 14.67 15.27
C SER A 31 9.25 13.28 14.62
N LYS A 32 8.92 13.16 13.32
CA LYS A 32 8.95 11.90 12.59
C LYS A 32 10.39 11.43 12.35
N TYR A 33 11.26 12.33 11.88
CA TYR A 33 12.67 12.01 11.65
C TYR A 33 13.42 11.74 12.97
N PHE A 34 13.20 12.58 13.98
CA PHE A 34 13.76 12.39 15.31
C PHE A 34 13.45 11.00 15.89
N ALA A 35 12.19 10.57 15.80
CA ALA A 35 11.76 9.25 16.25
C ALA A 35 12.39 8.11 15.43
N SER A 36 12.42 8.26 14.09
CA SER A 36 12.98 7.28 13.17
C SER A 36 14.48 7.05 13.40
N ASP A 37 15.26 8.13 13.50
CA ASP A 37 16.72 8.07 13.64
C ASP A 37 17.14 7.37 14.94
N ARG A 38 16.32 7.52 15.99
CA ARG A 38 16.55 6.92 17.31
C ARG A 38 15.81 5.60 17.53
N LYS A 39 15.05 5.11 16.54
CA LYS A 39 14.20 3.91 16.63
C LYS A 39 13.24 3.95 17.83
N ILE A 40 12.68 5.12 18.10
CA ILE A 40 11.70 5.35 19.17
C ILE A 40 10.30 5.36 18.54
N ASP A 41 9.30 4.83 19.26
CA ASP A 41 7.91 4.96 18.84
C ASP A 41 7.54 6.45 18.69
N HIS A 42 7.02 6.81 17.52
CA HIS A 42 6.72 8.20 17.21
C HIS A 42 5.69 8.80 18.17
N SER A 43 4.75 8.00 18.67
CA SER A 43 3.69 8.44 19.59
C SER A 43 4.27 8.86 20.95
N LEU A 44 5.34 8.19 21.41
CA LEU A 44 6.04 8.57 22.64
C LEU A 44 6.72 9.94 22.48
N VAL A 45 7.40 10.17 21.36
CA VAL A 45 8.03 11.46 21.03
C VAL A 45 6.98 12.56 20.95
N VAL A 46 5.88 12.33 20.23
CA VAL A 46 4.75 13.29 20.15
C VAL A 46 4.18 13.58 21.54
N GLY A 47 4.01 12.57 22.39
CA GLY A 47 3.53 12.76 23.76
C GLY A 47 4.42 13.70 24.59
N GLN A 48 5.75 13.55 24.49
CA GLN A 48 6.70 14.44 25.17
C GLN A 48 6.66 15.87 24.61
N ILE A 49 6.63 16.01 23.28
CA ILE A 49 6.50 17.31 22.61
C ILE A 49 5.22 18.03 23.04
N MET A 50 4.10 17.32 23.14
CA MET A 50 2.84 17.88 23.59
C MET A 50 2.89 18.28 25.08
N SER A 51 3.52 17.47 25.93
CA SER A 51 3.74 17.82 27.34
C SER A 51 4.54 19.10 27.49
N LEU A 52 5.64 19.24 26.73
CA LEU A 52 6.49 20.45 26.71
C LEU A 52 5.74 21.67 26.18
N SER A 53 4.98 21.52 25.09
CA SER A 53 4.19 22.62 24.53
C SER A 53 3.03 23.05 25.44
N SER A 54 2.46 22.13 26.22
CA SER A 54 1.37 22.44 27.16
C SER A 54 1.82 23.16 28.44
N THR A 55 3.12 23.04 28.77
CA THR A 55 3.69 23.61 29.97
C THR A 55 4.46 24.88 29.57
N GLN A 56 3.93 26.06 29.90
CA GLN A 56 4.68 27.33 29.84
C GLN A 56 5.24 27.74 28.46
N ASP A 57 4.66 27.27 27.35
CA ASP A 57 5.03 27.65 25.96
C ASP A 57 6.54 27.52 25.65
N PHE A 58 7.21 26.50 26.21
CA PHE A 58 8.66 26.32 26.01
C PHE A 58 9.07 26.10 24.55
N ILE A 59 8.17 25.55 23.73
CA ILE A 59 8.40 25.25 22.32
C ILE A 59 7.20 25.65 21.48
N VAL A 60 7.46 26.08 20.25
CA VAL A 60 6.43 26.36 19.25
C VAL A 60 6.26 25.15 18.35
N LEU A 61 5.02 24.69 18.19
CA LEU A 61 4.68 23.55 17.33
C LEU A 61 4.03 24.01 16.04
N THR A 62 4.48 23.45 14.92
CA THR A 62 3.80 23.58 13.62
C THR A 62 3.40 22.19 13.12
N PRO A 63 2.11 21.83 13.16
CA PRO A 63 1.64 20.55 12.64
C PRO A 63 1.93 20.42 11.14
N LYS A 64 2.52 19.30 10.73
CA LYS A 64 2.74 18.95 9.32
C LYS A 64 2.03 17.65 9.00
N LYS A 65 1.24 17.66 7.93
CA LYS A 65 0.60 16.45 7.39
C LYS A 65 1.41 15.96 6.20
N GLU A 66 1.71 14.67 6.19
CA GLU A 66 2.29 13.96 5.05
C GLU A 66 1.24 13.01 4.47
N ILE A 67 1.15 12.93 3.14
CA ILE A 67 0.23 12.03 2.45
C ILE A 67 1.10 11.05 1.67
N CYS A 68 1.01 9.78 2.01
CA CYS A 68 1.68 8.69 1.31
C CYS A 68 0.63 7.78 0.67
N TRP A 69 0.92 7.32 -0.54
CA TRP A 69 0.11 6.29 -1.21
C TRP A 69 0.64 4.92 -0.79
N VAL A 70 -0.23 4.11 -0.21
CA VAL A 70 0.06 2.72 0.15
C VAL A 70 -0.91 1.86 -0.65
N PRO A 71 -0.46 0.74 -1.25
CA PRO A 71 -1.36 -0.18 -1.92
C PRO A 71 -2.43 -0.68 -0.94
N THR A 72 -3.65 -0.83 -1.45
CA THR A 72 -4.70 -1.57 -0.74
C THR A 72 -4.35 -3.05 -0.70
N GLU A 73 -5.10 -3.85 0.06
CA GLU A 73 -4.96 -5.31 0.04
C GLU A 73 -5.08 -5.88 -1.39
N GLU A 74 -6.04 -5.36 -2.17
CA GLU A 74 -6.16 -5.69 -3.60
C GLU A 74 -4.94 -5.24 -4.41
N GLY A 75 -4.41 -4.04 -4.13
CA GLY A 75 -3.21 -3.53 -4.78
C GLY A 75 -1.98 -4.41 -4.54
N GLU A 76 -1.79 -4.86 -3.29
CA GLU A 76 -0.71 -5.79 -2.93
C GLU A 76 -0.88 -7.15 -3.63
N ASP A 77 -2.11 -7.67 -3.70
CA ASP A 77 -2.40 -8.89 -4.45
C ASP A 77 -2.08 -8.73 -5.94
N ILE A 78 -2.46 -7.59 -6.56
CA ILE A 78 -2.15 -7.28 -7.96
C ILE A 78 -0.64 -7.19 -8.21
N ILE A 79 0.12 -6.54 -7.31
CA ILE A 79 1.58 -6.46 -7.41
C ILE A 79 2.21 -7.86 -7.39
N LYS A 80 1.72 -8.74 -6.51
CA LYS A 80 2.27 -10.08 -6.31
C LYS A 80 1.89 -11.07 -7.40
N ASN A 81 0.63 -11.06 -7.82
CA ASN A 81 0.04 -12.12 -8.63
C ASN A 81 -0.39 -11.62 -10.04
N GLY A 82 -0.15 -10.35 -10.36
CA GLY A 82 -0.59 -9.70 -11.61
C GLY A 82 -2.06 -9.26 -11.55
N SER A 83 -2.52 -8.50 -12.54
CA SER A 83 -3.90 -8.00 -12.58
C SER A 83 -4.93 -9.10 -12.82
N HIS A 84 -6.20 -8.85 -12.48
CA HIS A 84 -7.28 -9.83 -12.63
C HIS A 84 -7.42 -10.33 -14.08
N GLU A 85 -7.34 -9.43 -15.07
CA GLU A 85 -7.40 -9.78 -16.49
C GLU A 85 -6.18 -10.58 -16.96
N TYR A 86 -4.99 -10.33 -16.42
CA TYR A 86 -3.80 -11.11 -16.72
C TYR A 86 -3.94 -12.53 -16.20
N ARG A 87 -4.42 -12.70 -14.96
CA ARG A 87 -4.66 -14.01 -14.36
C ARG A 87 -5.71 -14.79 -15.14
N LEU A 88 -6.84 -14.15 -15.47
CA LEU A 88 -7.88 -14.75 -16.31
C LEU A 88 -7.30 -15.20 -17.66
N PHE A 89 -6.61 -14.30 -18.36
CA PHE A 89 -5.99 -14.62 -19.65
C PHE A 89 -5.04 -15.80 -19.52
N SER A 90 -4.21 -15.86 -18.48
CA SER A 90 -3.26 -16.95 -18.26
C SER A 90 -3.94 -18.30 -18.08
N GLN A 91 -5.13 -18.33 -17.45
CA GLN A 91 -5.91 -19.55 -17.20
C GLN A 91 -6.71 -20.05 -18.42
N ILE A 92 -6.99 -19.21 -19.42
CA ILE A 92 -7.77 -19.62 -20.60
C ILE A 92 -6.96 -20.60 -21.46
N PRO A 93 -7.43 -21.84 -21.68
CA PRO A 93 -6.74 -22.80 -22.55
C PRO A 93 -6.90 -22.41 -24.03
N PRO A 94 -6.11 -22.99 -24.96
CA PRO A 94 -6.24 -22.71 -26.40
C PRO A 94 -7.64 -22.99 -26.96
N THR A 95 -8.37 -23.95 -26.38
CA THR A 95 -9.75 -24.31 -26.73
C THR A 95 -10.79 -23.31 -26.20
N GLY A 96 -10.40 -22.38 -25.34
CA GLY A 96 -11.29 -21.47 -24.64
C GLY A 96 -11.95 -22.05 -23.40
N ILE A 97 -12.71 -21.22 -22.71
CA ILE A 97 -13.46 -21.54 -21.49
C ILE A 97 -14.89 -20.99 -21.61
N LEU A 98 -15.88 -21.67 -21.03
CA LEU A 98 -17.26 -21.20 -21.06
C LEU A 98 -17.42 -19.88 -20.30
N LEU A 99 -18.22 -18.97 -20.83
CA LEU A 99 -18.51 -17.69 -20.18
C LEU A 99 -19.13 -17.89 -18.79
N SER A 100 -20.04 -18.85 -18.65
CA SER A 100 -20.67 -19.19 -17.36
C SER A 100 -19.66 -19.67 -16.33
N GLU A 101 -18.65 -20.43 -16.75
CA GLU A 101 -17.59 -20.96 -15.88
C GLU A 101 -16.73 -19.82 -15.32
N ILE A 102 -16.36 -18.84 -16.15
CA ILE A 102 -15.64 -17.64 -15.68
C ILE A 102 -16.46 -16.89 -14.63
N LYS A 103 -17.76 -16.69 -14.88
CA LYS A 103 -18.62 -15.91 -13.98
C LYS A 103 -18.86 -16.59 -12.63
N ASN A 104 -18.91 -17.93 -12.62
CA ASN A 104 -19.30 -18.69 -11.44
C ASN A 104 -18.11 -19.17 -10.62
N ASN A 105 -16.97 -19.45 -11.25
CA ASN A 105 -15.86 -20.17 -10.61
C ASN A 105 -14.59 -19.31 -10.45
N ILE A 106 -14.48 -18.17 -11.15
CA ILE A 106 -13.31 -17.30 -11.08
C ILE A 106 -13.64 -16.07 -10.24
N SER A 107 -12.94 -15.90 -9.13
CA SER A 107 -13.01 -14.68 -8.32
C SER A 107 -12.67 -13.46 -9.17
N ASN A 108 -13.48 -12.40 -9.08
CA ASN A 108 -13.40 -11.21 -9.95
C ASN A 108 -13.49 -11.52 -11.47
N GLY A 109 -14.00 -12.69 -11.86
CA GLY A 109 -14.04 -13.14 -13.24
C GLY A 109 -14.78 -12.19 -14.18
N ASN A 110 -15.87 -11.57 -13.72
CA ASN A 110 -16.59 -10.54 -14.49
C ASN A 110 -15.74 -9.28 -14.75
N ILE A 111 -15.03 -8.79 -13.73
CA ILE A 111 -14.19 -7.59 -13.84
C ILE A 111 -13.01 -7.88 -14.77
N ALA A 112 -12.35 -9.02 -14.54
CA ALA A 112 -11.25 -9.52 -15.35
C ALA A 112 -11.66 -9.67 -16.82
N LEU A 113 -12.81 -10.27 -17.08
CA LEU A 113 -13.31 -10.49 -18.44
C LEU A 113 -13.61 -9.17 -19.15
N ASN A 114 -14.31 -8.24 -18.49
CA ASN A 114 -14.63 -6.94 -19.07
C ASN A 114 -13.35 -6.16 -19.44
N LYS A 115 -12.33 -6.21 -18.57
CA LYS A 115 -11.02 -5.62 -18.83
C LYS A 115 -10.30 -6.30 -19.99
N ALA A 116 -10.22 -7.63 -19.99
CA ALA A 116 -9.58 -8.41 -21.05
C ALA A 116 -10.25 -8.18 -22.42
N LEU A 117 -11.58 -8.06 -22.45
CA LEU A 117 -12.34 -7.70 -23.66
C LEU A 117 -12.01 -6.28 -24.11
N SER A 118 -11.98 -5.29 -23.19
CA SER A 118 -11.65 -3.90 -23.52
C SER A 118 -10.23 -3.74 -24.08
N TYR A 119 -9.31 -4.60 -23.67
CA TYR A 119 -7.93 -4.64 -24.16
C TYR A 119 -7.75 -5.55 -25.38
N ASN A 120 -8.82 -6.14 -25.91
CA ASN A 120 -8.79 -7.12 -27.00
C ASN A 120 -7.86 -8.32 -26.74
N TRP A 121 -7.64 -8.71 -25.48
CA TRP A 121 -6.86 -9.90 -25.12
C TRP A 121 -7.68 -11.18 -25.32
N VAL A 122 -9.00 -11.08 -25.23
CA VAL A 122 -9.94 -12.19 -25.42
C VAL A 122 -11.09 -11.80 -26.34
N ARG A 123 -11.78 -12.80 -26.89
CA ARG A 123 -13.01 -12.64 -27.68
C ARG A 123 -14.06 -13.66 -27.26
N LEU A 124 -15.32 -13.36 -27.53
CA LEU A 124 -16.46 -14.26 -27.29
C LEU A 124 -16.93 -14.88 -28.62
N THR A 125 -17.36 -16.14 -28.57
CA THR A 125 -18.12 -16.74 -29.68
C THR A 125 -19.55 -16.20 -29.72
N LYS A 126 -20.24 -16.35 -30.86
CA LYS A 126 -21.61 -15.86 -31.09
C LYS A 126 -22.64 -16.98 -30.92
N ASP A 127 -22.45 -17.81 -29.90
CA ASP A 127 -23.30 -18.96 -29.61
C ASP A 127 -24.27 -18.67 -28.47
N ALA A 128 -25.28 -19.52 -28.28
CA ALA A 128 -26.21 -19.43 -27.15
C ALA A 128 -25.48 -19.57 -25.79
N ASP A 129 -24.43 -20.40 -25.76
CA ASP A 129 -23.48 -20.54 -24.65
C ASP A 129 -22.09 -20.06 -25.11
N PRO A 130 -21.75 -18.77 -24.91
CA PRO A 130 -20.52 -18.20 -25.45
C PRO A 130 -19.26 -18.80 -24.81
N ILE A 131 -18.26 -19.08 -25.64
CA ILE A 131 -16.91 -19.47 -25.21
C ILE A 131 -15.99 -18.24 -25.29
N VAL A 132 -15.20 -18.01 -24.24
CA VAL A 132 -14.15 -17.00 -24.20
C VAL A 132 -12.85 -17.61 -24.73
N LEU A 133 -12.31 -17.03 -25.80
CA LEU A 133 -11.10 -17.45 -26.49
C LEU A 133 -10.01 -16.39 -26.37
N LYS A 134 -8.75 -16.82 -26.25
CA LYS A 134 -7.60 -15.92 -26.37
C LYS A 134 -7.55 -15.28 -27.77
N ASN A 135 -7.31 -13.98 -27.80
CA ASN A 135 -7.05 -13.26 -29.03
C ASN A 135 -5.54 -13.23 -29.28
N VAL A 136 -5.05 -14.15 -30.12
CA VAL A 136 -3.63 -14.21 -30.49
C VAL A 136 -3.44 -13.41 -31.77
N ILE A 137 -2.84 -12.22 -31.65
CA ILE A 137 -2.41 -11.46 -32.83
C ILE A 137 -1.14 -12.12 -33.35
N ILE A 138 -1.27 -12.87 -34.46
CA ILE A 138 -0.12 -13.42 -35.17
C ILE A 138 0.44 -12.31 -36.05
N TYR A 139 1.56 -11.71 -35.66
CA TYR A 139 2.33 -10.86 -36.57
C TYR A 139 3.04 -11.76 -37.57
N PHE A 140 2.42 -11.99 -38.73
CA PHE A 140 3.15 -12.51 -39.88
C PHE A 140 4.11 -11.40 -40.33
N SER A 141 5.40 -11.55 -40.04
CA SER A 141 6.45 -10.75 -40.68
C SER A 141 6.52 -11.20 -42.13
N THR A 142 5.85 -10.48 -43.03
CA THR A 142 6.06 -10.64 -44.46
C THR A 142 7.42 -10.01 -44.80
N LYS A 143 8.47 -10.82 -44.74
CA LYS A 143 9.57 -10.72 -45.70
C LYS A 143 9.29 -11.76 -46.77
N ASP A 144 8.91 -11.28 -47.95
CA ASP A 144 9.48 -11.63 -49.26
C ASP A 144 8.82 -10.79 -50.35
#